data_AF-A0A8C5KF90-F1
#
_entry.id   AF-A0A8C5KF90-F1
#
_cell.length_a   1.000
_cell.length_b   1.000
_cell.length_c   1.000
_cell.angle_alpha   90.00
_cell.angle_beta   90.00
_cell.angle_gamma   90.00
#
_symmetry.space_group_name_H-M   'P 1'
#
loop_
_entity.id
_entity.type
_entity.pdbx_description
1 polymer ?
#
loop_
_entity_poly.entity_id
_entity_poly.type
_entity_poly.pdbx_seq_one_letter_code
_entity_poly.pdbx_strand_id
1 'polypeptide(L)'
;MSPIELWYLNGDYLVLLVSLVLILPLSLLRNLGYLGYTSGLSLLCMMFFLIVVICKKFQIPCPMEVSLLLNETVNSTFLPSYLAQNMSMTEGDSCRPRYFIFNSQTVYAVPILTFSFVCHPAVLPIYEELKSRSRRRMMNVSKISFFAMFLMYLLAALFGYLTFYEHVESELLHTYSSVLGADILLLVVRLAVLVAVTLTVPVVIFPIRSSITHLLCAAKDFSWWRHSVITVSILAFTNLLVIFVPTIRDIFGFIGASAAAMLIFILPSAFYIKLVKKESMRSVQKIGALLFLMSGVVVMIGSMALIVLDWVHNASAGGH
;
A
#
# COMPACT_ATOMS: atom_id res chain seq x y z
N MET A 1 -26.59 25.74 -16.20
CA MET A 1 -25.29 26.28 -15.80
C MET A 1 -24.73 25.29 -14.79
N SER A 2 -23.90 24.36 -15.26
CA SER A 2 -23.25 23.38 -14.39
C SER A 2 -22.45 24.13 -13.31
N PRO A 3 -22.47 23.70 -12.05
CA PRO A 3 -21.62 24.31 -11.05
C PRO A 3 -20.18 24.21 -11.56
N ILE A 4 -19.46 25.33 -11.53
CA ILE A 4 -18.02 25.35 -11.77
C ILE A 4 -17.44 24.53 -10.63
N GLU A 5 -17.22 23.23 -10.85
CA GLU A 5 -16.46 22.43 -9.90
C GLU A 5 -15.12 23.12 -9.75
N LEU A 6 -14.85 23.61 -8.53
CA LEU A 6 -13.63 24.34 -8.28
C LEU A 6 -12.46 23.40 -8.55
N TRP A 7 -11.55 23.81 -9.42
CA TRP A 7 -10.43 23.00 -9.91
C TRP A 7 -9.60 22.35 -8.78
N TYR A 8 -9.57 22.95 -7.59
CA TYR A 8 -8.85 22.44 -6.42
C TYR A 8 -9.57 21.31 -5.67
N LEU A 9 -10.86 21.07 -5.95
CA LEU A 9 -11.63 19.94 -5.42
C LEU A 9 -11.52 18.70 -6.31
N ASN A 10 -11.07 18.87 -7.56
CA ASN A 10 -10.90 17.76 -8.48
C ASN A 10 -9.54 17.07 -8.22
N GLY A 11 -9.63 15.78 -7.88
CA GLY A 11 -8.48 14.95 -7.49
C GLY A 11 -7.41 14.84 -8.57
N ASP A 12 -7.78 14.83 -9.85
CA ASP A 12 -6.84 14.68 -10.97
C ASP A 12 -5.91 15.89 -11.07
N TYR A 13 -6.47 17.10 -10.96
CA TYR A 13 -5.68 18.34 -10.95
C TYR A 13 -4.80 18.44 -9.71
N LEU A 14 -5.29 17.99 -8.54
CA LEU A 14 -4.52 17.98 -7.30
C LEU A 14 -3.30 17.07 -7.41
N VAL A 15 -3.47 15.87 -7.97
CA VAL A 15 -2.39 14.89 -8.19
C VAL A 15 -1.31 15.45 -9.14
N LEU A 16 -1.73 16.11 -10.22
CA LEU A 16 -0.81 16.79 -11.14
C LEU A 16 -0.05 17.94 -10.46
N LEU A 17 -0.75 18.75 -9.67
CA LEU A 17 -0.15 19.86 -8.92
C LEU A 17 0.92 19.37 -7.93
N VAL A 18 0.58 18.37 -7.10
CA VAL A 18 1.52 17.77 -6.13
C VAL A 18 2.71 17.14 -6.86
N SER A 19 2.48 16.47 -7.98
CA SER A 19 3.54 15.88 -8.80
C SER A 19 4.53 16.93 -9.31
N LEU A 20 4.04 18.06 -9.81
CA LEU A 20 4.89 19.11 -10.40
C LEU A 20 5.60 19.95 -9.34
N VAL A 21 4.90 20.31 -8.26
CA VAL A 21 5.41 21.25 -7.24
C VAL A 21 6.29 20.56 -6.19
N LEU A 22 5.97 19.31 -5.81
CA LEU A 22 6.68 18.61 -4.74
C LEU A 22 7.50 17.44 -5.27
N ILE A 23 6.89 16.51 -6.01
CA ILE A 23 7.55 15.25 -6.37
C ILE A 23 8.68 15.47 -7.38
N LEU A 24 8.43 16.25 -8.43
CA LEU A 24 9.39 16.53 -9.49
C LEU A 24 10.70 17.15 -8.95
N PRO A 25 10.70 18.26 -8.20
CA PRO A 25 11.95 18.85 -7.71
C PRO A 25 12.69 17.90 -6.75
N LEU A 26 11.98 17.17 -5.88
CA LEU A 26 12.61 16.20 -4.99
C LEU A 26 13.24 15.02 -5.76
N SER A 27 12.57 14.54 -6.82
CA SER A 27 13.05 13.41 -7.63
C SER A 27 14.24 13.76 -8.54
N LEU A 28 14.43 15.04 -8.87
CA LEU A 28 15.58 15.54 -9.63
C LEU A 28 16.85 15.68 -8.76
N LEU A 29 16.75 15.52 -7.44
CA LEU A 29 17.92 15.52 -6.57
C LEU A 29 18.82 14.32 -6.86
N ARG A 30 20.14 14.60 -6.92
CA ARG A 30 21.16 13.62 -7.27
C ARG A 30 21.65 12.78 -6.08
N ASN A 31 21.64 13.36 -4.88
CA ASN A 31 22.26 12.76 -3.69
C ASN A 31 21.21 12.10 -2.80
N LEU A 32 21.31 10.77 -2.67
CA LEU A 32 20.46 9.94 -1.80
C LEU A 32 20.59 10.28 -0.30
N GLY A 33 21.69 10.93 0.12
CA GLY A 33 21.91 11.31 1.51
C GLY A 33 20.81 12.22 2.10
N TYR A 34 20.24 13.12 1.29
CA TYR A 34 19.14 13.98 1.74
C TYR A 34 17.80 13.23 1.85
N LEU A 35 17.63 12.14 1.09
CA LEU A 35 16.44 11.28 1.14
C LEU A 35 16.37 10.45 2.43
N GLY A 36 17.48 10.29 3.16
CA GLY A 36 17.49 9.66 4.47
C GLY A 36 16.62 10.42 5.48
N TYR A 37 16.66 11.76 5.46
CA TYR A 37 15.85 12.61 6.33
C TYR A 37 14.36 12.55 5.98
N THR A 38 14.02 12.58 4.68
CA THR A 38 12.62 12.49 4.22
C THR A 38 12.01 11.13 4.56
N SER A 39 12.81 10.07 4.49
CA SER A 39 12.40 8.71 4.90
C SER A 39 12.13 8.63 6.40
N GLY A 40 12.96 9.28 7.23
CA GLY A 40 12.74 9.37 8.68
C GLY A 40 11.44 10.09 9.05
N LEU A 41 11.15 11.21 8.37
CA LEU A 41 9.88 11.94 8.53
C LEU A 41 8.68 11.07 8.11
N SER A 42 8.78 10.38 6.97
CA SER A 42 7.73 9.45 6.52
C SER A 42 7.45 8.33 7.53
N LEU A 43 8.50 7.76 8.15
CA LEU A 43 8.32 6.73 9.18
C LEU A 43 7.62 7.28 10.42
N LEU A 44 7.95 8.50 10.85
CA LEU A 44 7.27 9.15 11.98
C LEU A 44 5.79 9.38 11.69
N CYS A 45 5.44 9.87 10.50
CA CYS A 45 4.05 10.04 10.08
C CYS A 45 3.27 8.71 10.07
N MET A 46 3.89 7.62 9.62
CA MET A 46 3.27 6.28 9.64
C MET A 46 3.14 5.71 11.05
N MET A 47 4.10 5.99 11.95
CA MET A 47 3.97 5.68 13.38
C MET A 47 2.81 6.42 14.01
N PHE A 48 2.67 7.71 13.71
CA PHE A 48 1.56 8.53 14.19
C PHE A 48 0.21 7.99 13.72
N PHE A 49 0.07 7.63 12.44
CA PHE A 49 -1.11 6.96 11.91
C PHE A 49 -1.43 5.67 12.69
N LEU A 50 -0.45 4.80 12.90
CA LEU A 50 -0.64 3.55 13.64
C LEU A 50 -1.14 3.80 15.07
N ILE A 51 -0.55 4.76 15.78
CA ILE A 51 -0.97 5.13 17.14
C ILE A 51 -2.43 5.59 17.12
N VAL A 52 -2.82 6.44 16.16
CA VAL A 52 -4.21 6.91 16.06
C VAL A 52 -5.18 5.76 15.78
N VAL A 53 -4.85 4.83 14.88
CA VAL A 53 -5.71 3.66 14.60
C VAL A 53 -5.93 2.84 15.87
N ILE A 54 -4.87 2.59 16.65
CA ILE A 54 -4.96 1.88 17.93
C ILE A 54 -5.84 2.66 18.92
N CYS A 55 -5.60 3.96 19.11
CA CYS A 55 -6.38 4.78 20.03
C CYS A 55 -7.86 4.86 19.63
N LYS A 56 -8.16 5.04 18.33
CA LYS A 56 -9.52 5.14 17.83
C LYS A 56 -10.30 3.84 18.00
N LYS A 57 -9.66 2.66 17.93
CA LYS A 57 -10.32 1.38 18.28
C LYS A 57 -10.92 1.39 19.69
N PHE A 58 -10.23 2.01 20.65
CA PHE A 58 -10.68 2.08 22.04
C PHE A 58 -11.69 3.21 22.29
N GLN A 59 -11.72 4.22 21.41
CA GLN A 59 -12.65 5.34 21.50
C GLN A 59 -13.99 5.07 20.80
N ILE A 60 -14.00 4.29 19.71
CA ILE A 60 -15.20 4.01 18.92
C ILE A 60 -15.88 2.75 19.47
N PRO A 61 -17.01 2.87 20.19
CA PRO A 61 -17.79 1.72 20.61
C PRO A 61 -18.54 1.10 19.41
N CYS A 62 -18.64 -0.22 19.40
CA CYS A 62 -19.49 -0.96 18.47
C CYS A 62 -20.74 -1.41 19.23
N PRO A 63 -21.98 -1.28 18.67
CA PRO A 63 -22.33 -0.91 17.29
C PRO A 63 -22.32 0.60 16.98
N MET A 64 -21.90 0.95 15.75
CA MET A 64 -21.69 2.34 15.30
C MET A 64 -22.98 3.16 15.15
N GLU A 65 -24.13 2.52 14.87
CA GLU A 65 -25.41 3.23 14.65
C GLU A 65 -25.98 3.89 15.92
N VAL A 66 -25.68 3.35 17.11
CA VAL A 66 -26.28 3.84 18.38
C VAL A 66 -25.52 5.05 18.95
N SER A 67 -24.21 5.16 18.71
CA SER A 67 -23.39 6.22 19.30
C SER A 67 -23.49 7.57 18.56
N LEU A 68 -23.68 7.56 17.24
CA LEU A 68 -23.94 8.77 16.46
C LEU A 68 -25.33 9.37 16.75
N LEU A 69 -26.34 8.53 17.01
CA LEU A 69 -27.67 8.99 17.43
C LEU A 69 -27.67 9.62 18.83
N LEU A 70 -26.89 9.08 19.77
CA LEU A 70 -26.85 9.58 21.15
C LEU A 70 -26.16 10.95 21.31
N ASN A 71 -25.34 11.38 20.35
CA ASN A 71 -24.65 12.67 20.42
C ASN A 71 -25.47 13.83 19.82
N GLU A 72 -26.48 13.52 19.00
CA GLU A 72 -27.43 14.50 18.45
C GLU A 72 -28.68 14.69 19.34
N THR A 73 -29.02 13.71 20.20
CA THR A 73 -30.20 13.81 21.07
C THR A 73 -29.87 14.08 22.53
N VAL A 74 -29.12 15.16 22.82
CA VAL A 74 -29.19 15.83 24.13
C VAL A 74 -30.35 16.83 24.10
N ASN A 75 -31.57 16.30 24.11
CA ASN A 75 -32.72 16.85 24.84
C ASN A 75 -33.96 15.99 24.58
N SER A 76 -34.70 15.73 25.66
CA SER A 76 -36.07 15.16 25.71
C SER A 76 -36.15 13.67 26.05
N THR A 77 -36.29 13.47 27.35
CA THR A 77 -37.01 12.47 28.17
C THR A 77 -38.09 11.54 27.59
N PHE A 78 -38.26 11.34 26.28
CA PHE A 78 -39.31 10.45 25.76
C PHE A 78 -38.87 9.69 24.51
N LEU A 79 -38.47 8.43 24.69
CA LEU A 79 -38.55 7.43 23.62
C LEU A 79 -39.36 6.23 24.13
N PRO A 80 -40.49 5.89 23.50
CA PRO A 80 -41.37 4.85 23.99
C PRO A 80 -40.78 3.47 23.66
N SER A 81 -41.06 2.52 24.55
CA SER A 81 -40.61 1.13 24.54
C SER A 81 -40.96 0.29 23.30
N TYR A 82 -41.62 0.86 22.27
CA TYR A 82 -41.99 0.13 21.06
C TYR A 82 -40.87 0.02 20.01
N LEU A 83 -39.87 0.92 20.00
CA LEU A 83 -38.71 0.80 19.10
C LEU A 83 -37.68 -0.23 19.60
N ALA A 84 -37.74 -0.62 20.88
CA ALA A 84 -36.85 -1.60 21.47
C ALA A 84 -37.18 -3.06 21.08
N GLN A 85 -38.40 -3.34 20.59
CA GLN A 85 -38.83 -4.72 20.33
C GLN A 85 -38.69 -5.18 18.87
N ASN A 86 -38.52 -4.28 17.89
CA ASN A 86 -38.33 -4.66 16.48
C ASN A 86 -36.86 -4.58 16.00
N MET A 87 -35.91 -4.28 16.88
CA MET A 87 -34.47 -4.27 16.60
C MET A 87 -33.72 -5.48 17.20
N SER A 88 -34.44 -6.47 17.74
CA SER A 88 -33.85 -7.70 18.29
C SER A 88 -33.55 -8.77 17.21
N MET A 89 -33.27 -8.34 15.98
CA MET A 89 -32.61 -9.17 14.97
C MET A 89 -31.38 -8.40 14.48
N THR A 90 -30.19 -8.95 14.77
CA THR A 90 -28.83 -8.58 14.31
C THR A 90 -27.93 -7.63 15.12
N GLU A 91 -28.25 -7.26 16.37
CA GLU A 91 -27.30 -6.51 17.22
C GLU A 91 -26.03 -7.30 17.65
N GLY A 92 -26.12 -8.63 17.73
CA GLY A 92 -25.02 -9.47 18.23
C GLY A 92 -24.00 -9.92 17.20
N ASP A 93 -24.25 -9.74 15.90
CA ASP A 93 -23.44 -10.33 14.83
C ASP A 93 -22.52 -9.30 14.14
N SER A 94 -22.88 -8.01 14.13
CA SER A 94 -22.11 -6.93 13.46
C SER A 94 -20.81 -6.55 14.18
N CYS A 95 -20.72 -6.76 15.50
CA CYS A 95 -19.54 -6.48 16.32
C CYS A 95 -18.70 -7.73 16.64
N ARG A 96 -18.91 -8.82 15.88
CA ARG A 96 -18.13 -10.05 16.05
C ARG A 96 -17.10 -10.19 14.94
N PRO A 97 -15.84 -10.53 15.28
CA PRO A 97 -14.83 -10.77 14.27
C PRO A 97 -15.18 -12.04 13.48
N ARG A 98 -15.38 -11.88 12.17
CA ARG A 98 -15.35 -13.01 11.24
C ARG A 98 -13.89 -13.35 10.95
N TYR A 99 -13.49 -14.57 11.23
CA TYR A 99 -12.11 -15.03 11.00
C TYR A 99 -11.89 -15.56 9.58
N PHE A 100 -12.94 -16.15 8.99
CA PHE A 100 -12.89 -16.72 7.64
C PHE A 100 -14.05 -16.17 6.83
N ILE A 101 -13.72 -15.37 5.82
CA ILE A 101 -14.65 -14.88 4.80
C ILE A 101 -14.04 -15.30 3.47
N PHE A 102 -14.85 -15.89 2.58
CA PHE A 102 -14.46 -16.18 1.21
C PHE A 102 -15.36 -15.36 0.29
N ASN A 103 -14.82 -14.29 -0.27
CA ASN A 103 -15.50 -13.39 -1.20
C ASN A 103 -14.55 -13.02 -2.36
N SER A 104 -15.06 -12.42 -3.44
CA SER A 104 -14.25 -11.93 -4.57
C SER A 104 -13.09 -11.05 -4.11
N GLN A 105 -13.28 -10.24 -3.08
CA GLN A 105 -12.25 -9.36 -2.50
C GLN A 105 -11.04 -10.13 -1.92
N THR A 106 -11.24 -11.38 -1.47
CA THR A 106 -10.17 -12.20 -0.87
C THR A 106 -9.10 -12.61 -1.86
N VAL A 107 -9.44 -12.61 -3.16
CA VAL A 107 -8.51 -12.85 -4.27
C VAL A 107 -7.33 -11.86 -4.22
N TYR A 108 -7.59 -10.63 -3.80
CA TYR A 108 -6.59 -9.56 -3.78
C TYR A 108 -5.65 -9.65 -2.56
N ALA A 109 -5.97 -10.46 -1.53
CA ALA A 109 -5.21 -10.50 -0.28
C ALA A 109 -3.77 -11.01 -0.49
N VAL A 110 -3.59 -12.13 -1.19
CA VAL A 110 -2.25 -12.71 -1.43
C VAL A 110 -1.36 -11.78 -2.28
N PRO A 111 -1.85 -11.21 -3.40
CA PRO A 111 -1.11 -10.21 -4.16
C PRO A 111 -0.75 -8.95 -3.37
N ILE A 112 -1.70 -8.37 -2.63
CA ILE A 112 -1.46 -7.15 -1.85
C ILE A 112 -0.41 -7.41 -0.77
N LEU A 113 -0.47 -8.56 -0.08
CA LEU A 113 0.57 -8.96 0.89
C LEU A 113 1.92 -9.20 0.21
N THR A 114 1.92 -9.78 -0.98
CA THR A 114 3.16 -9.97 -1.76
C THR A 114 3.77 -8.61 -2.11
N PHE A 115 2.95 -7.66 -2.58
CA PHE A 115 3.37 -6.29 -2.88
C PHE A 115 3.88 -5.55 -1.65
N SER A 116 3.21 -5.65 -0.50
CA SER A 116 3.56 -4.91 0.72
C SER A 116 4.95 -5.23 1.26
N PHE A 117 5.48 -6.44 0.97
CA PHE A 117 6.82 -6.86 1.38
C PHE A 117 7.88 -6.70 0.28
N VAL A 118 7.57 -6.05 -0.84
CA VAL A 118 8.57 -5.72 -1.87
C VAL A 118 9.45 -4.56 -1.41
N CYS A 119 10.69 -4.87 -1.05
CA CYS A 119 11.75 -3.86 -0.91
C CYS A 119 12.93 -4.08 -1.87
N HIS A 120 12.88 -5.15 -2.67
CA HIS A 120 13.98 -5.66 -3.50
C HIS A 120 14.65 -4.60 -4.40
N PRO A 121 13.92 -3.70 -5.09
CA PRO A 121 14.55 -2.69 -5.94
C PRO A 121 15.40 -1.66 -5.18
N ALA A 122 15.10 -1.42 -3.90
CA ALA A 122 15.79 -0.43 -3.08
C ALA A 122 16.99 -1.01 -2.30
N VAL A 123 17.11 -2.35 -2.22
CA VAL A 123 18.15 -3.02 -1.43
C VAL A 123 19.57 -2.65 -1.88
N LEU A 124 19.82 -2.58 -3.19
CA LEU A 124 21.14 -2.26 -3.73
C LEU A 124 21.55 -0.80 -3.46
N PRO A 125 20.73 0.22 -3.79
CA PRO A 125 21.04 1.60 -3.41
C PRO A 125 21.28 1.78 -1.90
N ILE A 126 20.46 1.14 -1.05
CA ILE A 126 20.62 1.20 0.42
C ILE A 126 21.95 0.57 0.84
N TYR A 127 22.32 -0.55 0.22
CA TYR A 127 23.59 -1.23 0.52
C TYR A 127 24.81 -0.37 0.15
N GLU A 128 24.72 0.37 -0.96
CA GLU A 128 25.78 1.28 -1.40
C GLU A 128 25.93 2.50 -0.47
N GLU A 129 24.85 3.01 0.10
CA GLU A 129 24.88 4.13 1.06
C GLU A 129 25.22 3.68 2.50
N LEU A 130 25.21 2.38 2.79
CA LEU A 130 25.46 1.86 4.14
C LEU A 130 26.92 2.13 4.58
N LYS A 131 27.09 2.91 5.66
CA LYS A 131 28.41 3.18 6.27
C LYS A 131 29.13 1.87 6.59
N SER A 132 30.34 1.67 6.04
CA SER A 132 31.17 0.45 6.21
C SER A 132 30.40 -0.84 5.83
N ARG A 133 30.19 -0.96 4.52
CA ARG A 133 29.40 -1.99 3.83
C ARG A 133 29.85 -3.40 4.21
N SER A 134 28.94 -4.23 4.71
CA SER A 134 29.19 -5.66 4.91
C SER A 134 27.90 -6.48 4.81
N ARG A 135 28.02 -7.73 4.37
CA ARG A 135 26.86 -8.62 4.18
C ARG A 135 26.11 -8.87 5.50
N ARG A 136 26.86 -9.07 6.60
CA ARG A 136 26.30 -9.27 7.95
C ARG A 136 25.49 -8.07 8.42
N ARG A 137 25.98 -6.85 8.16
CA ARG A 137 25.27 -5.63 8.55
C ARG A 137 24.00 -5.40 7.74
N MET A 138 24.06 -5.61 6.42
CA MET A 138 22.87 -5.52 5.58
C MET A 138 21.80 -6.53 6.00
N MET A 139 22.22 -7.76 6.35
CA MET A 139 21.31 -8.77 6.92
C MET A 139 20.69 -8.33 8.24
N ASN A 140 21.46 -7.69 9.14
CA ASN A 140 20.93 -7.19 10.40
C ASN A 140 19.92 -6.05 10.18
N VAL A 141 20.25 -5.09 9.32
CA VAL A 141 19.33 -4.00 8.92
C VAL A 141 18.05 -4.60 8.36
N SER A 142 18.17 -5.53 7.40
CA SER A 142 17.01 -6.18 6.79
C SER A 142 16.14 -6.90 7.83
N LYS A 143 16.73 -7.70 8.73
CA LYS A 143 15.99 -8.43 9.77
C LYS A 143 15.20 -7.50 10.68
N ILE A 144 15.83 -6.43 11.16
CA ILE A 144 15.19 -5.45 12.04
C ILE A 144 14.07 -4.72 11.29
N SER A 145 14.32 -4.27 10.05
CA SER A 145 13.34 -3.58 9.22
C SER A 145 12.13 -4.46 8.89
N PHE A 146 12.34 -5.71 8.47
CA PHE A 146 11.24 -6.64 8.17
C PHE A 146 10.40 -6.95 9.41
N PHE A 147 11.03 -7.16 10.57
CA PHE A 147 10.31 -7.40 11.80
C PHE A 147 9.48 -6.17 12.23
N ALA A 148 10.07 -4.97 12.16
CA ALA A 148 9.36 -3.74 12.47
C ALA A 148 8.17 -3.50 11.52
N MET A 149 8.36 -3.66 10.21
CA MET A 149 7.28 -3.53 9.22
C MET A 149 6.17 -4.56 9.45
N PHE A 150 6.53 -5.83 9.73
CA PHE A 150 5.56 -6.87 10.06
C PHE A 150 4.70 -6.46 11.27
N LEU A 151 5.33 -5.96 12.34
CA LEU A 151 4.59 -5.52 13.54
C LEU A 151 3.67 -4.34 13.22
N MET A 152 4.16 -3.35 12.47
CA MET A 152 3.34 -2.21 12.05
C MET A 152 2.12 -2.63 11.24
N TYR A 153 2.31 -3.47 10.23
CA TYR A 153 1.23 -3.94 9.36
C TYR A 153 0.25 -4.81 10.14
N LEU A 154 0.73 -5.71 11.00
CA LEU A 154 -0.11 -6.55 11.84
C LEU A 154 -0.99 -5.71 12.77
N LEU A 155 -0.41 -4.74 13.49
CA LEU A 155 -1.17 -3.89 14.41
C LEU A 155 -2.16 -3.00 13.64
N ALA A 156 -1.72 -2.36 12.55
CA ALA A 156 -2.61 -1.52 11.74
C ALA A 156 -3.80 -2.33 11.15
N ALA A 157 -3.54 -3.52 10.62
CA ALA A 157 -4.56 -4.39 10.06
C ALA A 157 -5.50 -4.93 11.15
N LEU A 158 -4.96 -5.37 12.29
CA LEU A 158 -5.74 -5.89 13.40
C LEU A 158 -6.66 -4.82 14.00
N PHE A 159 -6.11 -3.68 14.41
CA PHE A 159 -6.89 -2.61 15.03
C PHE A 159 -7.80 -1.89 14.02
N GLY A 160 -7.36 -1.74 12.76
CA GLY A 160 -8.20 -1.23 11.68
C GLY A 160 -9.41 -2.12 11.41
N TYR A 161 -9.21 -3.43 11.29
CA TYR A 161 -10.30 -4.39 11.12
C TYR A 161 -11.23 -4.43 12.34
N LEU A 162 -10.70 -4.52 13.55
CA LEU A 162 -11.51 -4.55 14.77
C LEU A 162 -12.28 -3.24 15.03
N THR A 163 -11.95 -2.14 14.35
CA THR A 163 -12.69 -0.88 14.48
C THR A 163 -14.01 -0.92 13.70
N PHE A 164 -14.03 -1.49 12.50
CA PHE A 164 -15.18 -1.42 11.58
C PHE A 164 -15.76 -2.78 11.17
N TYR A 165 -15.07 -3.88 11.46
CA TYR A 165 -15.44 -5.25 11.12
C TYR A 165 -15.75 -5.44 9.64
N GLU A 166 -16.98 -5.82 9.27
CA GLU A 166 -17.39 -6.07 7.88
C GLU A 166 -17.49 -4.79 7.03
N HIS A 167 -17.40 -3.61 7.63
CA HIS A 167 -17.59 -2.31 6.95
C HIS A 167 -16.28 -1.62 6.54
N VAL A 168 -15.15 -2.35 6.48
CA VAL A 168 -13.86 -1.79 6.06
C VAL A 168 -13.81 -1.66 4.54
N GLU A 169 -13.54 -0.45 4.03
CA GLU A 169 -13.33 -0.23 2.59
C GLU A 169 -11.89 -0.55 2.17
N SER A 170 -11.58 -0.45 0.87
CA SER A 170 -10.19 -0.59 0.38
C SER A 170 -9.21 0.42 0.97
N GLU A 171 -9.72 1.57 1.44
CA GLU A 171 -8.94 2.63 2.05
C GLU A 171 -9.42 2.89 3.48
N LEU A 172 -8.62 2.49 4.47
CA LEU A 172 -9.00 2.62 5.88
C LEU A 172 -9.30 4.08 6.29
N LEU A 173 -8.53 5.04 5.76
CA LEU A 173 -8.73 6.47 6.03
C LEU A 173 -10.04 6.99 5.43
N HIS A 174 -10.49 6.43 4.31
CA HIS A 174 -11.79 6.77 3.73
C HIS A 174 -12.91 6.29 4.65
N THR A 175 -12.81 5.06 5.17
CA THR A 175 -13.77 4.52 6.14
C THR A 175 -13.83 5.40 7.39
N TYR A 176 -12.70 5.79 7.99
CA TYR A 176 -12.68 6.72 9.12
C TYR A 176 -13.35 8.07 8.81
N SER A 177 -13.09 8.64 7.63
CA SER A 177 -13.69 9.92 7.21
C SER A 177 -15.18 9.82 6.94
N SER A 178 -15.66 8.68 6.43
CA SER A 178 -17.08 8.45 6.16
C SER A 178 -17.90 8.31 7.45
N VAL A 179 -17.31 7.72 8.49
CA VAL A 179 -17.99 7.45 9.77
C VAL A 179 -17.91 8.62 10.75
N LEU A 180 -16.75 9.26 10.89
CA LEU A 180 -16.54 10.33 11.88
C LEU A 180 -16.63 11.75 11.30
N GLY A 181 -16.79 11.89 9.99
CA GLY A 181 -16.76 13.20 9.33
C GLY A 181 -15.41 13.92 9.47
N ALA A 182 -15.44 15.25 9.51
CA ALA A 182 -14.26 16.11 9.50
C ALA A 182 -13.61 16.32 10.88
N ASP A 183 -13.32 15.24 11.59
CA ASP A 183 -12.52 15.28 12.83
C ASP A 183 -11.12 15.89 12.54
N ILE A 184 -10.74 16.95 13.26
CA ILE A 184 -9.45 17.63 13.08
C ILE A 184 -8.28 16.64 13.19
N LEU A 185 -8.35 15.72 14.16
CA LEU A 185 -7.32 14.70 14.36
C LEU A 185 -7.20 13.76 13.15
N LEU A 186 -8.32 13.32 12.56
CA LEU A 186 -8.30 12.47 11.36
C LEU A 186 -7.83 13.24 10.13
N LEU A 187 -8.15 14.52 10.02
CA LEU A 187 -7.64 15.39 8.95
C LEU A 187 -6.11 15.54 9.05
N VAL A 188 -5.57 15.75 10.26
CA VAL A 188 -4.12 15.80 10.50
C VAL A 188 -3.45 14.47 10.14
N VAL A 189 -4.07 13.34 10.50
CA VAL A 189 -3.55 12.01 10.12
C VAL A 189 -3.56 11.81 8.61
N ARG A 190 -4.64 12.20 7.93
CA ARG A 190 -4.75 12.12 6.47
C ARG A 190 -3.65 12.95 5.80
N LEU A 191 -3.41 14.16 6.28
CA LEU A 191 -2.32 15.00 5.82
C LEU A 191 -0.94 14.38 6.09
N ALA A 192 -0.74 13.80 7.27
CA ALA A 192 0.52 13.12 7.61
C ALA A 192 0.80 11.92 6.69
N VAL A 193 -0.21 11.10 6.40
CA VAL A 193 -0.09 9.98 5.45
C VAL A 193 0.16 10.48 4.04
N LEU A 194 -0.52 11.56 3.60
CA LEU A 194 -0.28 12.17 2.29
C LEU A 194 1.16 12.68 2.16
N VAL A 195 1.68 13.37 3.17
CA VAL A 195 3.07 13.82 3.22
C VAL A 195 4.03 12.63 3.19
N ALA A 196 3.78 11.60 3.99
CA ALA A 196 4.60 10.38 4.01
C ALA A 196 4.66 9.71 2.63
N VAL A 197 3.51 9.49 1.98
CA VAL A 197 3.44 8.90 0.64
C VAL A 197 4.12 9.80 -0.40
N THR A 198 3.92 11.11 -0.35
CA THR A 198 4.57 12.04 -1.28
C THR A 198 6.10 12.00 -1.16
N LEU A 199 6.63 11.88 0.06
CA LEU A 199 8.07 11.82 0.33
C LEU A 199 8.71 10.48 -0.05
N THR A 200 7.94 9.39 -0.16
CA THR A 200 8.46 8.08 -0.60
C THR A 200 8.58 7.98 -2.11
N VAL A 201 7.78 8.72 -2.90
CA VAL A 201 7.83 8.67 -4.37
C VAL A 201 9.23 9.00 -4.93
N PRO A 202 9.93 10.07 -4.53
CA PRO A 202 11.31 10.34 -4.97
C PRO A 202 12.28 9.19 -4.67
N VAL A 203 12.12 8.53 -3.52
CA VAL A 203 12.97 7.41 -3.08
C VAL A 203 12.81 6.21 -4.01
N VAL A 204 11.58 5.95 -4.47
CA VAL A 204 11.26 4.85 -5.39
C VAL A 204 11.64 5.18 -6.84
N ILE A 205 11.52 6.44 -7.26
CA ILE A 205 11.93 6.88 -8.61
C ILE A 205 13.45 6.75 -8.79
N PHE A 206 14.23 6.95 -7.73
CA PHE A 206 15.69 6.85 -7.80
C PHE A 206 16.20 5.52 -8.38
N PRO A 207 15.86 4.33 -7.83
CA PRO A 207 16.28 3.05 -8.41
C PRO A 207 15.69 2.81 -9.80
N ILE A 208 14.43 3.20 -10.06
CA ILE A 208 13.80 3.03 -11.38
C ILE A 208 14.60 3.79 -12.45
N ARG A 209 14.93 5.06 -12.19
CA ARG A 209 15.75 5.88 -13.08
C ARG A 209 17.13 5.28 -13.27
N SER A 210 17.75 4.78 -12.20
CA SER A 210 19.06 4.12 -12.28
C SER A 210 19.01 2.90 -13.21
N SER A 211 18.01 2.02 -13.02
CA SER A 211 17.79 0.86 -13.87
C SER A 211 17.55 1.24 -15.33
N ILE A 212 16.69 2.22 -15.62
CA ILE A 212 16.43 2.68 -16.99
C ILE A 212 17.69 3.27 -17.63
N THR A 213 18.45 4.07 -16.88
CA THR A 213 19.69 4.69 -17.37
C THR A 213 20.73 3.61 -17.73
N HIS A 214 20.87 2.59 -16.89
CA HIS A 214 21.75 1.45 -17.17
C HIS A 214 21.27 0.60 -18.35
N LEU A 215 19.97 0.36 -18.49
CA LEU A 215 19.41 -0.43 -19.59
C LEU A 215 19.54 0.28 -20.95
N LEU A 216 19.27 1.57 -21.01
CA LEU A 216 19.26 2.33 -22.27
C LEU A 216 20.63 2.91 -22.64
N CYS A 217 21.49 3.20 -21.67
CA CYS A 217 22.70 3.99 -21.87
C CYS A 217 23.83 3.61 -20.89
N ALA A 218 24.15 2.31 -20.78
CA ALA A 218 25.18 1.79 -19.87
C ALA A 218 26.56 2.46 -19.99
N ALA A 219 26.94 2.93 -21.18
CA ALA A 219 28.29 3.42 -21.49
C ALA A 219 28.40 4.94 -21.69
N LYS A 220 27.33 5.72 -21.45
CA LYS A 220 27.34 7.18 -21.67
C LYS A 220 27.43 7.95 -20.36
N ASP A 221 28.26 8.99 -20.35
CA ASP A 221 28.42 9.90 -19.22
C ASP A 221 27.09 10.56 -18.79
N PHE A 222 27.10 11.04 -17.55
CA PHE A 222 25.96 11.74 -16.96
C PHE A 222 25.62 13.01 -17.74
N SER A 223 24.33 13.21 -18.01
CA SER A 223 23.81 14.44 -18.58
C SER A 223 22.49 14.84 -17.91
N TRP A 224 22.39 16.11 -17.52
CA TRP A 224 21.21 16.67 -16.87
C TRP A 224 19.94 16.57 -17.72
N TRP A 225 20.07 16.70 -19.04
CA TRP A 225 18.96 16.56 -19.97
C TRP A 225 18.37 15.15 -19.93
N ARG A 226 19.20 14.11 -20.11
CA ARG A 226 18.75 12.70 -20.04
C ARG A 226 18.14 12.39 -18.68
N HIS A 227 18.79 12.85 -17.62
CA HIS A 227 18.33 12.65 -16.25
C HIS A 227 16.92 13.22 -16.04
N SER A 228 16.69 14.45 -16.50
CA SER A 228 15.41 15.14 -16.37
C SER A 228 14.33 14.50 -17.25
N VAL A 229 14.66 14.16 -18.51
CA VAL A 229 13.72 13.52 -19.44
C VAL A 229 13.24 12.17 -18.91
N ILE A 230 14.15 11.34 -18.36
CA ILE A 230 13.77 10.03 -17.79
C ILE A 230 12.85 10.23 -16.58
N THR A 231 13.20 11.13 -15.65
CA THR A 231 12.38 11.42 -14.47
C THR A 231 10.99 11.93 -14.85
N VAL A 232 10.90 12.91 -15.76
CA VAL A 232 9.62 13.48 -16.23
C VAL A 232 8.79 12.42 -16.94
N SER A 233 9.41 11.55 -17.74
CA SER A 233 8.71 10.46 -18.44
C SER A 233 8.13 9.43 -17.46
N ILE A 234 8.88 9.05 -16.41
CA ILE A 234 8.37 8.17 -15.35
C ILE A 234 7.18 8.83 -14.65
N LEU A 235 7.30 10.10 -14.26
CA LEU A 235 6.23 10.81 -13.56
C LEU A 235 4.98 11.00 -14.42
N ALA A 236 5.14 11.32 -15.70
CA ALA A 236 4.03 11.45 -16.64
C ALA A 236 3.28 10.12 -16.77
N PHE A 237 4.01 9.01 -16.91
CA PHE A 237 3.42 7.67 -16.98
C PHE A 237 2.68 7.29 -15.68
N THR A 238 3.25 7.58 -14.50
CA THR A 238 2.55 7.29 -13.24
C THR A 238 1.30 8.14 -13.04
N ASN A 239 1.33 9.41 -13.42
CA ASN A 239 0.14 10.27 -13.35
C ASN A 239 -0.97 9.77 -14.29
N LEU A 240 -0.59 9.33 -15.50
CA LEU A 240 -1.54 8.75 -16.45
C LEU A 240 -2.22 7.50 -15.88
N LEU A 241 -1.47 6.62 -15.23
CA LEU A 241 -2.03 5.41 -14.61
C LEU A 241 -3.01 5.74 -13.47
N VAL A 242 -2.71 6.73 -12.64
CA VAL A 242 -3.60 7.14 -11.54
C VAL A 242 -4.94 7.69 -12.07
N ILE A 243 -4.92 8.42 -13.18
CA ILE A 243 -6.14 8.97 -13.80
C ILE A 243 -7.00 7.86 -14.41
N PHE A 244 -6.39 6.83 -15.00
CA PHE A 244 -7.14 5.76 -15.65
C PHE A 244 -7.60 4.64 -14.71
N VAL A 245 -6.92 4.42 -13.58
CA VAL A 245 -7.23 3.34 -12.64
C VAL A 245 -7.61 3.94 -11.28
N PRO A 246 -8.91 4.14 -11.01
CA PRO A 246 -9.38 4.85 -9.82
C PRO A 246 -9.28 4.02 -8.53
N THR A 247 -9.05 2.71 -8.63
CA THR A 247 -9.07 1.77 -7.51
C THR A 247 -7.66 1.32 -7.11
N ILE A 248 -7.19 1.78 -5.95
CA ILE A 248 -5.88 1.39 -5.39
C ILE A 248 -5.77 -0.15 -5.21
N ARG A 249 -6.89 -0.81 -4.87
CA ARG A 249 -6.98 -2.27 -4.72
C ARG A 249 -6.55 -3.01 -5.98
N ASP A 250 -7.02 -2.57 -7.15
CA ASP A 250 -6.73 -3.23 -8.43
C ASP A 250 -5.26 -3.03 -8.82
N ILE A 251 -4.72 -1.83 -8.59
CA ILE A 251 -3.30 -1.53 -8.81
C ILE A 251 -2.41 -2.43 -7.95
N PHE A 252 -2.67 -2.50 -6.64
CA PHE A 252 -1.87 -3.33 -5.74
C PHE A 252 -2.08 -4.83 -5.98
N GLY A 253 -3.29 -5.24 -6.35
CA GLY A 253 -3.58 -6.60 -6.78
C GLY A 253 -2.77 -7.02 -8.00
N PHE A 254 -2.85 -6.24 -9.08
CA PHE A 254 -2.17 -6.53 -10.34
C PHE A 254 -0.64 -6.51 -10.20
N ILE A 255 -0.08 -5.47 -9.60
CA ILE A 255 1.38 -5.33 -9.40
C ILE A 255 1.90 -6.40 -8.43
N GLY A 256 1.11 -6.72 -7.40
CA GLY A 256 1.38 -7.78 -6.44
C GLY A 256 1.43 -9.17 -7.06
N ALA A 257 0.45 -9.48 -7.91
CA ALA A 257 0.38 -10.77 -8.59
C ALA A 257 1.48 -10.94 -9.64
N SER A 258 1.91 -9.84 -10.28
CA SER A 258 2.91 -9.86 -11.35
C SER A 258 4.32 -9.56 -10.86
N ALA A 259 4.72 -8.29 -10.89
CA ALA A 259 6.10 -7.85 -10.65
C ALA A 259 6.61 -8.23 -9.26
N ALA A 260 5.76 -8.13 -8.23
CA ALA A 260 6.14 -8.50 -6.86
C ALA A 260 6.38 -10.01 -6.72
N ALA A 261 5.46 -10.83 -7.25
CA ALA A 261 5.62 -12.29 -7.23
C ALA A 261 6.89 -12.73 -7.98
N MET A 262 7.20 -12.08 -9.09
CA MET A 262 8.44 -12.31 -9.84
C MET A 262 9.68 -11.97 -9.00
N LEU A 263 9.70 -10.80 -8.33
CA LEU A 263 10.85 -10.33 -7.54
C LEU A 263 11.06 -11.11 -6.26
N ILE A 264 10.00 -11.59 -5.62
CA ILE A 264 10.06 -12.30 -4.33
C ILE A 264 10.32 -13.79 -4.53
N PHE A 265 9.55 -14.45 -5.39
CA PHE A 265 9.56 -15.91 -5.49
C PHE A 265 10.42 -16.41 -6.65
N ILE A 266 10.23 -15.85 -7.85
CA ILE A 266 10.73 -16.45 -9.09
C ILE A 266 12.20 -16.13 -9.31
N LEU A 267 12.57 -14.85 -9.37
CA LEU A 267 13.93 -14.43 -9.72
C LEU A 267 14.98 -14.90 -8.69
N PRO A 268 14.79 -14.74 -7.37
CA PRO A 268 15.79 -15.20 -6.40
C PRO A 268 16.02 -16.71 -6.47
N SER A 269 14.95 -17.50 -6.62
CA SER A 269 15.02 -18.95 -6.77
C SER A 269 15.72 -19.38 -8.05
N ALA A 270 15.35 -18.78 -9.18
CA ALA A 270 15.96 -19.07 -10.48
C ALA A 270 17.46 -18.72 -10.49
N PHE A 271 17.82 -17.57 -9.93
CA PHE A 271 19.23 -17.16 -9.79
C PHE A 271 19.99 -18.10 -8.86
N TYR A 272 19.42 -18.49 -7.72
CA TYR A 272 20.06 -19.41 -6.79
C TYR A 272 20.35 -20.78 -7.44
N ILE A 273 19.37 -21.37 -8.11
CA ILE A 273 19.52 -22.67 -8.80
C ILE A 273 20.60 -22.59 -9.90
N LYS A 274 20.64 -21.49 -10.65
CA LYS A 274 21.58 -21.30 -11.77
C LYS A 274 23.01 -20.95 -11.33
N LEU A 275 23.16 -20.18 -10.26
CA LEU A 275 24.47 -19.72 -9.76
C LEU A 275 25.14 -20.76 -8.86
N VAL A 276 24.38 -21.48 -8.03
CA VAL A 276 24.94 -22.49 -7.12
C VAL A 276 25.08 -23.83 -7.83
N LYS A 277 26.10 -23.96 -8.69
CA LYS A 277 26.39 -25.19 -9.44
C LYS A 277 27.03 -26.30 -8.61
N LYS A 278 27.63 -25.95 -7.47
CA LYS A 278 28.42 -26.87 -6.63
C LYS A 278 27.59 -27.90 -5.86
N GLU A 279 26.32 -27.60 -5.60
CA GLU A 279 25.41 -28.53 -4.89
C GLU A 279 24.65 -29.43 -5.86
N SER A 280 24.46 -30.70 -5.49
CA SER A 280 23.59 -31.62 -6.22
C SER A 280 22.13 -31.12 -6.22
N MET A 281 21.40 -31.36 -7.30
CA MET A 281 19.97 -31.01 -7.42
C MET A 281 19.09 -31.68 -6.35
N ARG A 282 19.61 -32.71 -5.65
CA ARG A 282 18.96 -33.37 -4.50
C ARG A 282 19.24 -32.70 -3.15
N SER A 283 20.01 -31.61 -3.10
CA SER A 283 20.22 -30.83 -1.87
C SER A 283 18.90 -30.22 -1.40
N VAL A 284 18.64 -30.26 -0.09
CA VAL A 284 17.45 -29.66 0.54
C VAL A 284 17.31 -28.19 0.15
N GLN A 285 18.43 -27.47 0.00
CA GLN A 285 18.42 -26.05 -0.37
C GLN A 285 17.93 -25.82 -1.81
N LYS A 286 18.32 -26.68 -2.76
CA LYS A 286 17.87 -26.61 -4.15
C LYS A 286 16.43 -27.07 -4.32
N ILE A 287 16.01 -28.10 -3.58
CA ILE A 287 14.62 -28.53 -3.53
C ILE A 287 13.75 -27.39 -2.97
N GLY A 288 14.18 -26.76 -1.87
CA GLY A 288 13.50 -25.59 -1.31
C GLY A 288 13.38 -24.44 -2.31
N ALA A 289 14.47 -24.11 -3.02
CA ALA A 289 14.44 -23.09 -4.07
C ALA A 289 13.51 -23.46 -5.24
N LEU A 290 13.47 -24.73 -5.64
CA LEU A 290 12.56 -25.20 -6.68
C LEU A 290 11.10 -25.10 -6.24
N LEU A 291 10.78 -25.51 -5.01
CA LEU A 291 9.43 -25.39 -4.46
C LEU A 291 9.01 -23.91 -4.37
N PHE A 292 9.91 -23.03 -3.94
CA PHE A 292 9.65 -21.59 -3.84
C PHE A 292 9.46 -20.94 -5.22
N LEU A 293 10.19 -21.40 -6.24
CA LEU A 293 9.97 -21.03 -7.63
C LEU A 293 8.58 -21.45 -8.12
N MET A 294 8.20 -22.71 -7.90
CA MET A 294 6.90 -23.24 -8.33
C MET A 294 5.75 -22.54 -7.62
N SER A 295 5.85 -22.29 -6.31
CA SER A 295 4.84 -21.50 -5.59
C SER A 295 4.71 -20.10 -6.15
N GLY A 296 5.81 -19.47 -6.55
CA GLY A 296 5.78 -18.16 -7.21
C GLY A 296 5.00 -18.17 -8.52
N VAL A 297 5.22 -19.18 -9.36
CA VAL A 297 4.49 -19.35 -10.63
C VAL A 297 3.00 -19.59 -10.38
N VAL A 298 2.66 -20.44 -9.40
CA VAL A 298 1.27 -20.71 -9.01
C VAL A 298 0.58 -19.45 -8.49
N VAL A 299 1.22 -18.70 -7.59
CA VAL A 299 0.67 -17.45 -7.05
C VAL A 299 0.49 -16.41 -8.17
N MET A 300 1.45 -16.27 -9.07
CA MET A 300 1.40 -15.32 -10.18
C MET A 300 0.25 -15.65 -11.15
N ILE A 301 0.20 -16.89 -11.65
CA ILE A 301 -0.84 -17.31 -12.59
C ILE A 301 -2.21 -17.34 -11.92
N GLY A 302 -2.30 -17.95 -10.73
CA GLY A 302 -3.56 -18.10 -10.00
C GLY A 302 -4.17 -16.76 -9.61
N SER A 303 -3.38 -15.87 -8.99
CA SER A 303 -3.90 -14.57 -8.57
C SER A 303 -4.24 -13.68 -9.77
N MET A 304 -3.41 -13.68 -10.83
CA MET A 304 -3.71 -12.89 -12.02
C MET A 304 -4.97 -13.39 -12.73
N ALA A 305 -5.16 -14.70 -12.85
CA ALA A 305 -6.37 -15.27 -13.43
C ALA A 305 -7.61 -14.88 -12.62
N LEU A 306 -7.55 -14.99 -11.28
CA LEU A 306 -8.68 -14.65 -10.42
C LEU A 306 -9.02 -13.15 -10.47
N ILE A 307 -8.02 -12.25 -10.52
CA ILE A 307 -8.26 -10.80 -10.67
C ILE A 307 -8.92 -10.50 -12.02
N VAL A 308 -8.42 -11.08 -13.11
CA VAL A 308 -9.01 -10.89 -14.45
C VAL A 308 -10.44 -11.42 -14.50
N LEU A 309 -10.72 -12.58 -13.88
CA LEU A 309 -12.07 -13.13 -13.79
C LEU A 309 -13.01 -12.22 -13.01
N ASP A 310 -12.56 -11.64 -11.90
CA ASP A 310 -13.32 -10.66 -11.12
C ASP A 310 -13.66 -9.41 -11.97
N TRP A 311 -12.69 -8.87 -12.71
CA TRP A 311 -12.95 -7.74 -13.63
C TRP A 311 -13.95 -8.08 -14.73
N VAL A 312 -13.84 -9.26 -15.34
CA VAL A 312 -14.77 -9.71 -16.39
C VAL A 312 -16.18 -9.88 -15.82
N HIS A 313 -16.32 -10.47 -14.63
CA HIS A 313 -17.62 -10.67 -14.01
C HIS A 313 -18.27 -9.33 -13.63
N ASN A 314 -17.51 -8.42 -13.03
CA ASN A 314 -17.99 -7.10 -12.66
C ASN A 314 -18.34 -6.24 -13.90
N ALA A 315 -17.57 -6.34 -14.99
CA ALA A 315 -17.89 -5.70 -16.26
C ALA A 315 -19.19 -6.25 -16.88
N SER A 316 -19.46 -7.54 -16.74
CA SER A 316 -20.70 -8.16 -17.22
C SER A 316 -21.94 -7.78 -16.39
N ALA A 317 -21.76 -7.48 -15.10
CA ALA A 317 -22.82 -7.04 -14.20
C ALA A 317 -23.16 -5.54 -14.32
N GLY A 318 -22.21 -4.72 -14.80
CA GLY A 318 -22.38 -3.27 -15.01
C GLY A 318 -22.93 -2.86 -16.39
N GLY A 319 -23.36 -3.81 -17.22
CA GLY A 319 -23.90 -3.56 -18.55
C GLY A 319 -25.37 -3.13 -18.54
N HIS A 320 -25.63 -1.87 -18.20
CA HIS A 320 -26.82 -1.11 -18.60
C HIS A 320 -26.43 0.26 -19.14
#